data_AF-A0A7V5CJL8-F1
#
_entry.id   AF-A0A7V5CJL8-F1
#
_cell.length_a   1.000
_cell.length_b   1.000
_cell.length_c   1.000
_cell.angle_alpha   90.00
_cell.angle_beta   90.00
_cell.angle_gamma   90.00
#
_symmetry.space_group_name_H-M   'P 1'
#
loop_
_entity.id
_entity.type
_entity.pdbx_description
1 polymer ?
#
loop_
_entity_poly.entity_id
_entity_poly.type
_entity_poly.pdbx_seq_one_letter_code
_entity_poly.pdbx_strand_id
1 'polypeptide(L)'
;MKKNQTNRLSKQHKKSKGPKGIFGKSAQQHDVSVKDVSLSVFETLRKNFPQLEFRYRDKLKKSEINRKLNDVDARLGVTLFVEKSEIKPDGGIIEVKDSKGNWRIVLVSEAKHQGKDIENISKGILVGKNKNQDTMVAGNAIERSHKNINEIRNIMVDEKHFPYVLFLQGSNFLTESITVKSPDGREVELRYTDGSLNRIDRLTAANYSLPINQNSCKNIFITIDGQKIMLQAVSIYTKAMPWMAEEMHKIMIDIAKTSLRILNLINE
;
A
#
# COMPACT_ATOMS: atom_id res chain seq x y z
N MET A 1 -8.58 -31.57 10.28
CA MET A 1 -7.26 -31.43 9.64
C MET A 1 -7.11 -30.02 9.04
N LYS A 2 -6.51 -29.04 9.76
CA LYS A 2 -6.27 -27.68 9.24
C LYS A 2 -5.33 -26.83 10.14
N LYS A 3 -4.21 -27.39 10.61
CA LYS A 3 -3.25 -26.67 11.49
C LYS A 3 -1.76 -26.77 11.10
N ASN A 4 -1.41 -27.44 10.01
CA ASN A 4 -0.01 -27.79 9.72
C ASN A 4 0.64 -27.06 8.52
N GLN A 5 -0.05 -26.12 7.85
CA GLN A 5 0.56 -25.36 6.76
C GLN A 5 1.33 -24.12 7.24
N THR A 6 0.86 -23.43 8.27
CA THR A 6 1.48 -22.20 8.81
C THR A 6 2.86 -22.44 9.43
N ASN A 7 3.05 -23.59 10.08
CA ASN A 7 4.34 -23.96 10.70
C ASN A 7 5.38 -24.49 9.71
N ARG A 8 4.99 -24.76 8.45
CA ARG A 8 5.89 -25.31 7.43
C ARG A 8 6.63 -24.19 6.67
N LEU A 9 5.98 -23.04 6.50
CA LEU A 9 6.61 -21.82 5.98
C LEU A 9 7.73 -21.33 6.90
N SER A 10 7.51 -21.27 8.22
CA SER A 10 8.50 -20.69 9.16
C SER A 10 9.84 -21.43 9.24
N LYS A 11 9.90 -22.73 8.93
CA LYS A 11 11.14 -23.53 9.00
C LYS A 11 12.02 -23.45 7.74
N GLN A 12 11.48 -23.06 6.59
CA GLN A 12 12.24 -23.01 5.33
C GLN A 12 13.08 -21.71 5.20
N HIS A 13 12.91 -20.75 6.12
CA HIS A 13 13.45 -19.39 6.05
C HIS A 13 14.88 -19.22 6.59
N LYS A 14 15.54 -20.30 7.06
CA LYS A 14 16.78 -20.19 7.83
C LYS A 14 18.09 -20.07 7.03
N LYS A 15 18.09 -19.95 5.69
CA LYS A 15 19.37 -20.04 4.96
C LYS A 15 19.47 -19.29 3.62
N SER A 16 19.08 -18.03 3.56
CA SER A 16 19.26 -17.27 2.32
C SER A 16 19.61 -15.78 2.52
N LYS A 17 20.55 -15.31 1.68
CA LYS A 17 21.07 -13.93 1.65
C LYS A 17 20.22 -13.10 0.69
N GLY A 18 19.44 -12.16 1.21
CA GLY A 18 18.70 -11.14 0.45
C GLY A 18 17.30 -11.55 -0.04
N PRO A 19 16.57 -10.63 -0.72
CA PRO A 19 15.19 -10.84 -1.18
C PRO A 19 15.02 -12.05 -2.10
N LYS A 20 16.01 -12.33 -2.97
CA LYS A 20 16.10 -13.52 -3.84
C LYS A 20 16.12 -14.85 -3.07
N GLY A 21 16.44 -14.78 -1.78
CA GLY A 21 16.48 -15.91 -0.88
C GLY A 21 15.17 -16.17 -0.15
N ILE A 22 14.39 -15.11 0.10
CA ILE A 22 13.17 -15.17 0.91
C ILE A 22 11.99 -15.65 0.05
N PHE A 23 11.96 -15.24 -1.22
CA PHE A 23 11.07 -15.79 -2.22
C PHE A 23 11.83 -16.85 -3.01
N GLY A 24 11.44 -18.13 -2.89
CA GLY A 24 11.95 -19.15 -3.80
C GLY A 24 11.69 -18.74 -5.25
N LYS A 25 12.53 -19.19 -6.20
CA LYS A 25 12.37 -18.85 -7.64
C LYS A 25 10.94 -19.06 -8.17
N SER A 26 10.19 -20.00 -7.60
CA SER A 26 8.77 -20.23 -7.90
C SER A 26 7.82 -19.18 -7.33
N ALA A 27 8.06 -18.68 -6.11
CA ALA A 27 7.25 -17.62 -5.51
C ALA A 27 7.41 -16.26 -6.22
N GLN A 28 8.50 -16.07 -6.97
CA GLN A 28 8.68 -14.89 -7.83
C GLN A 28 7.75 -14.91 -9.06
N GLN A 29 7.26 -16.09 -9.47
CA GLN A 29 6.40 -16.28 -10.65
C GLN A 29 4.92 -16.48 -10.32
N HIS A 30 4.56 -16.59 -9.03
CA HIS A 30 3.18 -16.78 -8.57
C HIS A 30 2.61 -15.50 -7.95
N ASP A 31 1.28 -15.46 -7.84
CA ASP A 31 0.47 -14.35 -7.32
C ASP A 31 0.70 -14.14 -5.81
N VAL A 32 1.81 -13.48 -5.44
CA VAL A 32 2.17 -13.20 -4.05
C VAL A 32 1.35 -12.01 -3.54
N SER A 33 0.63 -12.22 -2.43
CA SER A 33 -0.17 -11.15 -1.85
C SER A 33 0.71 -10.04 -1.25
N VAL A 34 0.21 -8.81 -1.22
CA VAL A 34 0.87 -7.67 -0.55
C VAL A 34 1.22 -7.98 0.92
N LYS A 35 0.41 -8.83 1.58
CA LYS A 35 0.65 -9.32 2.94
C LYS A 35 1.90 -10.18 3.06
N ASP A 36 2.09 -11.11 2.14
CA ASP A 36 3.27 -11.99 2.13
C ASP A 36 4.54 -11.18 1.89
N VAL A 37 4.46 -10.15 1.02
CA VAL A 37 5.56 -9.21 0.81
C VAL A 37 5.85 -8.39 2.07
N SER A 38 4.82 -7.86 2.72
CA SER A 38 4.97 -7.10 3.97
C SER A 38 5.60 -7.92 5.10
N LEU A 39 5.21 -9.20 5.24
CA LEU A 39 5.86 -10.12 6.19
C LEU A 39 7.33 -10.38 5.83
N SER A 40 7.66 -10.49 4.55
CA SER A 40 9.04 -10.58 4.09
C SER A 40 9.85 -9.31 4.39
N VAL A 41 9.23 -8.13 4.25
CA VAL A 41 9.82 -6.84 4.64
C VAL A 41 10.06 -6.80 6.15
N PHE A 42 9.10 -7.22 6.96
CA PHE A 42 9.24 -7.32 8.42
C PHE A 42 10.46 -8.16 8.83
N GLU A 43 10.61 -9.36 8.27
CA GLU A 43 11.77 -10.22 8.54
C GLU A 43 13.09 -9.62 8.03
N THR A 44 13.04 -8.91 6.89
CA THR A 44 14.20 -8.20 6.36
C THR A 44 14.65 -7.07 7.29
N LEU A 45 13.71 -6.30 7.84
CA LEU A 45 14.00 -5.21 8.79
C LEU A 45 14.63 -5.76 10.07
N ARG A 46 14.06 -6.83 10.65
CA ARG A 46 14.63 -7.49 11.84
C ARG A 46 16.04 -8.00 11.62
N LYS A 47 16.32 -8.56 10.44
CA LYS A 47 17.65 -9.06 10.09
C LYS A 47 18.66 -7.94 9.88
N ASN A 48 18.26 -6.84 9.23
CA ASN A 48 19.14 -5.74 8.89
C ASN A 48 19.41 -4.82 10.08
N PHE A 49 18.47 -4.74 11.04
CA PHE A 49 18.56 -3.89 12.22
C PHE A 49 18.29 -4.71 13.49
N PRO A 50 19.17 -5.68 13.83
CA PRO A 50 18.96 -6.60 14.95
C PRO A 50 18.92 -5.91 16.32
N GLN A 51 19.40 -4.67 16.41
CA GLN A 51 19.33 -3.83 17.60
C GLN A 51 17.95 -3.20 17.84
N LEU A 52 17.07 -3.21 16.83
CA LEU A 52 15.73 -2.62 16.91
C LEU A 52 14.67 -3.71 17.12
N GLU A 53 13.69 -3.42 17.98
CA GLU A 53 12.56 -4.31 18.22
C GLU A 53 11.42 -3.96 17.24
N PHE A 54 11.04 -4.90 16.38
CA PHE A 54 9.94 -4.74 15.43
C PHE A 54 8.76 -5.64 15.80
N ARG A 55 7.55 -5.19 15.47
CA ARG A 55 6.35 -6.05 15.45
C ARG A 55 5.52 -5.85 14.19
N TYR A 56 4.72 -6.87 13.86
CA TYR A 56 3.75 -6.84 12.79
C TYR A 56 2.33 -6.92 13.38
N ARG A 57 1.40 -6.15 12.81
CA ARG A 57 -0.02 -6.17 13.14
C ARG A 57 -0.85 -6.27 11.86
N ASP A 58 -1.95 -7.02 11.92
CA ASP A 58 -2.91 -7.12 10.82
C ASP A 58 -4.05 -6.10 10.92
N LYS A 59 -4.19 -5.45 12.08
CA LYS A 59 -5.33 -4.57 12.38
C LYS A 59 -4.99 -3.46 13.39
N LEU A 60 -5.76 -2.38 13.29
CA LEU A 60 -5.71 -1.23 14.19
C LEU A 60 -7.12 -0.93 14.70
N LYS A 61 -7.29 -0.83 16.02
CA LYS A 61 -8.60 -0.55 16.63
C LYS A 61 -8.93 0.93 16.52
N LYS A 62 -10.20 1.26 16.31
CA LYS A 62 -10.66 2.65 16.29
C LYS A 62 -10.43 3.37 17.62
N SER A 63 -10.57 2.65 18.74
CA SER A 63 -10.27 3.19 20.08
C SER A 63 -8.81 3.60 20.28
N GLU A 64 -7.87 2.94 19.60
CA GLU A 64 -6.45 3.30 19.63
C GLU A 64 -6.19 4.61 18.88
N ILE A 65 -6.81 4.77 17.71
CA ILE A 65 -6.78 6.01 16.90
C ILE A 65 -7.37 7.17 17.70
N ASN A 66 -8.53 6.94 18.30
CA ASN A 66 -9.23 7.94 19.10
C ASN A 66 -8.41 8.41 20.31
N ARG A 67 -7.79 7.49 21.05
CA ARG A 67 -6.91 7.84 22.17
C ARG A 67 -5.75 8.71 21.72
N LYS A 68 -5.08 8.32 20.62
CA LYS A 68 -3.96 9.08 20.07
C LYS A 68 -4.35 10.51 19.64
N LEU A 69 -5.52 10.65 19.02
CA LEU A 69 -6.06 11.97 18.69
C LEU A 69 -6.37 12.79 19.96
N ASN A 70 -6.95 12.16 20.97
CA ASN A 70 -7.30 12.81 22.24
C ASN A 70 -6.06 13.26 23.03
N ASP A 71 -4.99 12.47 23.00
CA ASP A 71 -3.68 12.80 23.61
C ASP A 71 -3.07 14.07 22.98
N VAL A 72 -3.43 14.38 21.72
CA VAL A 72 -2.97 15.60 21.02
C VAL A 72 -3.89 16.79 21.31
N ASP A 73 -5.20 16.59 21.34
CA ASP A 73 -6.19 17.61 21.69
C ASP A 73 -7.46 16.95 22.24
N ALA A 74 -7.91 17.38 23.43
CA ALA A 74 -9.04 16.79 24.14
C ALA A 74 -10.37 16.81 23.36
N ARG A 75 -10.50 17.65 22.33
CA ARG A 75 -11.68 17.72 21.45
C ARG A 75 -11.71 16.61 20.40
N LEU A 76 -10.58 15.98 20.11
CA LEU A 76 -10.44 14.97 19.06
C LEU A 76 -10.61 13.55 19.60
N GLY A 77 -11.03 12.62 18.74
CA GLY A 77 -11.15 11.19 19.09
C GLY A 77 -12.29 10.86 20.05
N VAL A 78 -13.23 11.76 20.30
CA VAL A 78 -14.24 11.61 21.37
C VAL A 78 -15.40 10.65 21.04
N THR A 79 -15.60 10.27 19.78
CA THR A 79 -16.73 9.44 19.35
C THR A 79 -16.33 8.00 19.01
N LEU A 80 -17.05 7.02 19.56
CA LEU A 80 -16.95 5.60 19.16
C LEU A 80 -18.32 4.91 19.31
N PHE A 81 -19.02 4.72 18.19
CA PHE A 81 -20.35 4.10 18.20
C PHE A 81 -20.33 2.57 18.31
N VAL A 82 -19.28 1.95 17.77
CA VAL A 82 -19.09 0.49 17.78
C VAL A 82 -17.73 0.20 18.40
N GLU A 83 -17.73 -0.35 19.61
CA GLU A 83 -16.54 -0.58 20.43
C GLU A 83 -15.48 -1.45 19.73
N LYS A 84 -15.94 -2.43 18.95
CA LYS A 84 -15.08 -3.40 18.25
C LYS A 84 -14.62 -2.93 16.87
N SER A 85 -14.90 -1.68 16.49
CA SER A 85 -14.47 -1.11 15.20
C SER A 85 -12.96 -1.15 15.03
N GLU A 86 -12.52 -1.61 13.85
CA GLU A 86 -11.12 -1.74 13.48
C GLU A 86 -10.93 -1.54 11.97
N ILE A 87 -9.74 -1.11 11.57
CA ILE A 87 -9.27 -1.16 10.18
C ILE A 87 -8.28 -2.31 9.98
N LYS A 88 -8.27 -2.85 8.76
CA LYS A 88 -7.39 -3.95 8.33
C LYS A 88 -6.78 -3.60 6.98
N PRO A 89 -5.59 -2.96 6.95
CA PRO A 89 -4.82 -2.81 5.73
C PRO A 89 -4.42 -4.19 5.20
N ASP A 90 -4.56 -4.43 3.90
CA ASP A 90 -4.36 -5.76 3.29
C ASP A 90 -2.96 -6.31 3.55
N GLY A 91 -1.94 -5.44 3.52
CA GLY A 91 -0.55 -5.76 3.82
C GLY A 91 -0.16 -5.57 5.29
N GLY A 92 -1.09 -5.19 6.15
CA GLY A 92 -0.86 -4.96 7.57
C GLY A 92 0.00 -3.73 7.88
N ILE A 93 0.51 -3.71 9.11
CA ILE A 93 1.21 -2.59 9.74
C ILE A 93 2.50 -3.16 10.37
N ILE A 94 3.64 -2.54 10.06
CA ILE A 94 4.91 -2.81 10.72
C ILE A 94 5.25 -1.64 11.63
N GLU A 95 5.63 -1.95 12.86
CA GLU A 95 6.06 -0.95 13.84
C GLU A 95 7.46 -1.30 14.37
N VAL A 96 8.17 -0.26 14.83
CA VAL A 96 9.43 -0.35 15.56
C VAL A 96 9.24 0.28 16.94
N LYS A 97 9.89 -0.27 17.96
CA LYS A 97 9.90 0.33 19.29
C LYS A 97 10.99 1.39 19.38
N ASP A 98 10.63 2.60 19.82
CA ASP A 98 11.59 3.68 20.04
C ASP A 98 12.28 3.58 21.40
N SER A 99 13.25 4.47 21.64
CA SER A 99 14.03 4.52 22.90
C SER A 99 13.19 4.85 24.14
N LYS A 100 11.98 5.39 23.95
CA LYS A 100 11.02 5.66 25.03
C LYS A 100 10.06 4.48 25.27
N GLY A 101 10.23 3.38 24.53
CA GLY A 101 9.40 2.19 24.62
C GLY A 101 8.09 2.27 23.82
N ASN A 102 7.87 3.34 23.04
CA ASN A 102 6.67 3.51 22.24
C ASN A 102 6.79 2.79 20.90
N TRP A 103 5.69 2.19 20.44
CA TRP A 103 5.62 1.60 19.11
C TRP A 103 5.32 2.66 18.07
N ARG A 104 6.15 2.74 17.03
CA ARG A 104 6.10 3.73 15.96
C ARG A 104 5.87 3.01 14.65
N ILE A 105 4.85 3.42 13.89
CA ILE A 105 4.53 2.81 12.59
C ILE A 105 5.64 3.17 11.59
N VAL A 106 6.21 2.16 10.94
CA VAL A 106 7.26 2.33 9.93
C VAL A 106 6.82 1.90 8.54
N LEU A 107 5.75 1.12 8.41
CA LEU A 107 5.14 0.77 7.12
C LEU A 107 3.67 0.38 7.30
N VAL A 108 2.81 0.89 6.41
CA VAL A 108 1.46 0.37 6.16
C VAL A 108 1.33 0.12 4.67
N SER A 109 0.84 -1.04 4.28
CA SER A 109 0.70 -1.39 2.86
C SER A 109 -0.68 -1.89 2.48
N GLU A 110 -1.18 -1.44 1.33
CA GLU A 110 -2.39 -1.93 0.69
C GLU A 110 -2.18 -2.14 -0.80
N ALA A 111 -2.89 -3.11 -1.37
CA ALA A 111 -2.91 -3.34 -2.80
C ALA A 111 -4.37 -3.38 -3.29
N LYS A 112 -4.66 -2.66 -4.37
CA LYS A 112 -5.99 -2.60 -4.98
C LYS A 112 -5.88 -2.93 -6.46
N HIS A 113 -6.75 -3.84 -6.90
CA HIS A 113 -6.88 -4.23 -8.30
C HIS A 113 -8.22 -3.74 -8.85
N GLN A 114 -8.19 -3.00 -9.96
CA GLN A 114 -9.39 -2.55 -10.66
C GLN A 114 -9.13 -2.43 -12.17
N GLY A 115 -10.10 -2.84 -12.97
CA GLY A 115 -9.99 -2.88 -14.42
C GLY A 115 -9.33 -4.18 -14.90
N LYS A 116 -10.12 -4.99 -15.61
CA LYS A 116 -9.71 -6.27 -16.19
C LYS A 116 -9.61 -6.22 -17.72
N ASP A 117 -9.64 -5.02 -18.31
CA ASP A 117 -9.79 -4.85 -19.75
C ASP A 117 -8.62 -5.48 -20.52
N ILE A 118 -7.39 -5.37 -20.00
CA ILE A 118 -6.19 -6.02 -20.57
C ILE A 118 -6.35 -7.55 -20.62
N GLU A 119 -6.84 -8.16 -19.53
CA GLU A 119 -7.05 -9.60 -19.44
C GLU A 119 -8.20 -10.06 -20.35
N ASN A 120 -9.29 -9.29 -20.40
CA ASN A 120 -10.44 -9.60 -21.23
C ASN A 120 -10.08 -9.51 -22.73
N ILE A 121 -9.45 -8.43 -23.17
CA ILE A 121 -9.05 -8.22 -24.57
C ILE A 121 -8.06 -9.30 -25.01
N SER A 122 -7.04 -9.60 -24.20
CA SER A 122 -6.06 -10.65 -24.53
C SER A 122 -6.67 -12.06 -24.62
N LYS A 123 -7.84 -12.28 -24.01
CA LYS A 123 -8.62 -13.52 -24.10
C LYS A 123 -9.75 -13.46 -25.13
N GLY A 124 -9.93 -12.35 -25.85
CA GLY A 124 -11.02 -12.15 -26.80
C GLY A 124 -12.41 -12.06 -26.15
N ILE A 125 -12.48 -11.68 -24.87
CA ILE A 125 -13.72 -11.58 -24.11
C ILE A 125 -14.29 -10.17 -24.26
N LEU A 126 -15.44 -10.07 -24.92
CA LEU A 126 -16.23 -8.84 -24.99
C LEU A 126 -17.08 -8.66 -23.73
N VAL A 127 -17.17 -7.41 -23.28
CA VAL A 127 -17.86 -6.98 -22.06
C VAL A 127 -19.06 -6.07 -22.38
N GLY A 128 -19.68 -5.51 -21.33
CA GLY A 128 -20.90 -4.71 -21.42
C GLY A 128 -22.17 -5.57 -21.38
N LYS A 129 -23.33 -4.92 -21.22
CA LYS A 129 -24.65 -5.58 -21.10
C LYS A 129 -24.94 -6.52 -22.27
N ASN A 130 -24.52 -6.12 -23.47
CA ASN A 130 -24.74 -6.85 -24.72
C ASN A 130 -23.51 -7.68 -25.15
N LYS A 131 -22.46 -7.77 -24.32
CA LYS A 131 -21.20 -8.49 -24.63
C LYS A 131 -20.60 -8.12 -25.99
N ASN A 132 -20.53 -6.83 -26.27
CA ASN A 132 -20.14 -6.28 -27.56
C ASN A 132 -19.12 -5.13 -27.46
N GLN A 133 -18.53 -4.90 -26.28
CA GLN A 133 -17.56 -3.84 -26.02
C GLN A 133 -16.22 -4.45 -25.63
N ASP A 134 -15.11 -3.84 -26.04
CA ASP A 134 -13.77 -4.29 -25.62
C ASP A 134 -13.43 -3.86 -24.18
N THR A 135 -14.02 -2.77 -23.71
CA THR A 135 -13.73 -2.15 -22.40
C THR A 135 -14.98 -1.99 -21.56
N MET A 136 -14.84 -2.13 -20.24
CA MET A 136 -15.89 -1.86 -19.27
C MET A 136 -15.77 -0.43 -18.73
N VAL A 137 -16.89 0.28 -18.61
CA VAL A 137 -16.92 1.56 -17.89
C VAL A 137 -16.52 1.32 -16.42
N ALA A 138 -15.46 1.99 -15.98
CA ALA A 138 -14.88 1.75 -14.67
C ALA A 138 -15.80 2.23 -13.53
N GLY A 139 -15.92 1.43 -12.47
CA GLY A 139 -16.63 1.80 -11.25
C GLY A 139 -15.82 2.72 -10.33
N ASN A 140 -16.41 3.05 -9.17
CA ASN A 140 -15.85 3.99 -8.18
C ASN A 140 -15.38 3.30 -6.88
N ALA A 141 -15.28 1.97 -6.86
CA ALA A 141 -14.98 1.21 -5.65
C ALA A 141 -13.62 1.55 -5.01
N ILE A 142 -12.70 2.07 -5.82
CA ILE A 142 -11.35 2.48 -5.40
C ILE A 142 -11.36 3.64 -4.39
N GLU A 143 -12.37 4.50 -4.40
CA GLU A 143 -12.51 5.66 -3.49
C GLU A 143 -12.51 5.24 -2.01
N ARG A 144 -12.92 4.00 -1.71
CA ARG A 144 -12.89 3.44 -0.34
C ARG A 144 -11.48 3.40 0.27
N SER A 145 -10.44 3.48 -0.53
CA SER A 145 -9.04 3.53 -0.08
C SER A 145 -8.78 4.72 0.85
N HIS A 146 -9.46 5.86 0.61
CA HIS A 146 -9.33 7.07 1.44
C HIS A 146 -9.69 6.85 2.90
N LYS A 147 -10.62 5.92 3.19
CA LYS A 147 -11.04 5.64 4.57
C LYS A 147 -9.86 5.12 5.40
N ASN A 148 -9.15 4.09 4.94
CA ASN A 148 -8.01 3.55 5.69
C ASN A 148 -6.84 4.55 5.73
N ILE A 149 -6.61 5.30 4.64
CA ILE A 149 -5.60 6.37 4.59
C ILE A 149 -5.85 7.39 5.70
N ASN A 150 -7.08 7.91 5.82
CA ASN A 150 -7.41 8.92 6.83
C ASN A 150 -7.31 8.37 8.26
N GLU A 151 -7.66 7.11 8.48
CA GLU A 151 -7.50 6.47 9.79
C GLU A 151 -6.01 6.33 10.19
N ILE A 152 -5.12 6.02 9.24
CA ILE A 152 -3.68 5.99 9.50
C ILE A 152 -3.10 7.40 9.65
N ARG A 153 -3.61 8.42 8.94
CA ARG A 153 -3.21 9.81 9.16
C ARG A 153 -3.47 10.24 10.60
N ASN A 154 -4.65 9.90 11.09
CA ASN A 154 -5.10 10.25 12.44
C ASN A 154 -4.26 9.61 13.55
N ILE A 155 -3.91 8.32 13.45
CA ILE A 155 -3.02 7.69 14.44
C ILE A 155 -1.58 8.21 14.35
N MET A 156 -1.18 8.76 13.20
CA MET A 156 0.15 9.33 12.96
C MET A 156 0.14 10.86 12.97
N VAL A 157 -0.85 11.50 13.61
CA VAL A 157 -1.08 12.95 13.54
C VAL A 157 0.11 13.80 14.05
N ASP A 158 0.92 13.24 14.95
CA ASP A 158 2.11 13.89 15.53
C ASP A 158 3.44 13.32 14.96
N GLU A 159 3.35 12.50 13.91
CA GLU A 159 4.51 11.93 13.22
C GLU A 159 5.01 12.83 12.10
N LYS A 160 6.33 12.84 11.87
CA LYS A 160 6.97 13.61 10.77
C LYS A 160 7.11 12.80 9.48
N HIS A 161 6.61 11.57 9.47
CA HIS A 161 6.56 10.67 8.33
C HIS A 161 5.17 10.05 8.20
N PHE A 162 4.86 9.58 6.99
CA PHE A 162 3.61 8.90 6.67
C PHE A 162 3.88 7.72 5.72
N PRO A 163 4.27 6.56 6.25
CA PRO A 163 4.77 5.43 5.47
C PRO A 163 3.64 4.54 4.94
N TYR A 164 2.64 5.17 4.33
CA TYR A 164 1.53 4.49 3.69
C TYR A 164 1.85 4.28 2.22
N VAL A 165 1.90 3.01 1.80
CA VAL A 165 2.04 2.64 0.39
C VAL A 165 0.76 2.01 -0.15
N LEU A 166 0.31 2.53 -1.28
CA LEU A 166 -0.84 2.01 -2.02
C LEU A 166 -0.38 1.51 -3.39
N PHE A 167 -0.44 0.19 -3.59
CA PHE A 167 -0.17 -0.44 -4.88
C PHE A 167 -1.46 -0.57 -5.68
N LEU A 168 -1.48 0.01 -6.88
CA LEU A 168 -2.58 -0.03 -7.82
C LEU A 168 -2.23 -0.95 -8.99
N GLN A 169 -3.19 -1.76 -9.41
CA GLN A 169 -3.01 -2.67 -10.54
C GLN A 169 -4.25 -2.71 -11.44
N GLY A 170 -4.01 -2.62 -12.74
CA GLY A 170 -5.03 -2.91 -13.77
C GLY A 170 -5.27 -1.75 -14.72
N SER A 171 -6.16 -2.00 -15.69
CA SER A 171 -6.44 -1.07 -16.80
C SER A 171 -7.05 0.27 -16.35
N ASN A 172 -7.59 0.37 -15.13
CA ASN A 172 -8.15 1.63 -14.64
C ASN A 172 -7.09 2.57 -14.04
N PHE A 173 -5.83 2.17 -13.97
CA PHE A 173 -4.76 2.95 -13.35
C PHE A 173 -3.57 3.19 -14.28
N LEU A 174 -3.84 3.23 -15.59
CA LEU A 174 -2.82 3.49 -16.61
C LEU A 174 -2.21 4.88 -16.43
N THR A 175 -0.90 4.98 -16.66
CA THR A 175 -0.15 6.24 -16.69
C THR A 175 0.39 6.55 -18.08
N GLU A 176 0.27 5.58 -18.99
CA GLU A 176 0.64 5.63 -20.38
C GLU A 176 -0.37 4.79 -21.17
N SER A 177 -0.63 5.17 -22.43
CA SER A 177 -1.50 4.39 -23.30
C SER A 177 -0.81 3.08 -23.68
N ILE A 178 -1.58 2.01 -23.76
CA ILE A 178 -1.08 0.69 -24.17
C ILE A 178 -1.98 0.11 -25.25
N THR A 179 -1.41 -0.72 -26.13
CA THR A 179 -2.18 -1.47 -27.12
C THR A 179 -2.20 -2.94 -26.73
N VAL A 180 -3.39 -3.52 -26.67
CA VAL A 180 -3.59 -4.94 -26.35
C VAL A 180 -4.09 -5.65 -27.61
N LYS A 181 -3.37 -6.70 -28.01
CA LYS A 181 -3.76 -7.53 -29.15
C LYS A 181 -4.75 -8.61 -28.70
N SER A 182 -5.87 -8.67 -29.40
CA SER A 182 -6.90 -9.70 -29.23
C SER A 182 -6.56 -10.95 -30.04
N PRO A 183 -7.04 -12.15 -29.65
CA PRO A 183 -6.83 -13.40 -30.40
C PRO A 183 -7.31 -13.35 -31.86
N ASP A 184 -8.30 -12.51 -32.17
CA ASP A 184 -8.82 -12.28 -33.53
C ASP A 184 -7.94 -11.34 -34.38
N GLY A 185 -6.80 -10.89 -33.84
CA GLY A 185 -5.85 -10.03 -34.52
C GLY A 185 -6.12 -8.53 -34.38
N ARG A 186 -7.25 -8.11 -33.79
CA ARG A 186 -7.53 -6.70 -33.53
C ARG A 186 -6.56 -6.14 -32.50
N GLU A 187 -6.17 -4.89 -32.71
CA GLU A 187 -5.38 -4.12 -31.75
C GLU A 187 -6.29 -3.09 -31.07
N VAL A 188 -6.44 -3.21 -29.76
CA VAL A 188 -7.30 -2.33 -28.97
C VAL A 188 -6.40 -1.39 -28.17
N GLU A 189 -6.50 -0.09 -28.45
CA GLU A 189 -5.81 0.94 -27.70
C GLU A 189 -6.56 1.26 -26.40
N LEU A 190 -5.87 1.15 -25.26
CA LEU A 190 -6.34 1.61 -23.96
C LEU A 190 -5.64 2.94 -23.63
N ARG A 191 -6.35 4.05 -23.82
CA ARG A 191 -5.81 5.38 -23.56
C ARG A 191 -5.85 5.71 -22.07
N TYR A 192 -4.72 6.13 -21.52
CA TYR A 192 -4.66 6.52 -20.10
C TYR A 192 -5.48 7.79 -19.80
N THR A 193 -5.74 8.63 -20.80
CA THR A 193 -6.56 9.86 -20.66
C THR A 193 -8.06 9.60 -20.77
N ASP A 194 -8.48 8.36 -21.02
CA ASP A 194 -9.91 8.03 -21.15
C ASP A 194 -10.61 8.03 -19.78
N GLY A 195 -11.47 9.02 -19.54
CA GLY A 195 -12.24 9.16 -18.31
C GLY A 195 -13.28 8.06 -18.07
N SER A 196 -13.63 7.25 -19.08
CA SER A 196 -14.46 6.05 -18.89
C SER A 196 -13.68 4.89 -18.27
N LEU A 197 -12.35 4.88 -18.45
CA LEU A 197 -11.42 3.84 -18.02
C LEU A 197 -10.63 4.24 -16.77
N ASN A 198 -9.96 5.40 -16.80
CA ASN A 198 -8.98 5.80 -15.78
C ASN A 198 -9.65 6.29 -14.49
N ARG A 199 -9.16 5.83 -13.34
CA ARG A 199 -9.64 6.18 -12.00
C ARG A 199 -8.53 6.68 -11.09
N ILE A 200 -7.33 6.94 -11.60
CA ILE A 200 -6.19 7.38 -10.79
C ILE A 200 -6.46 8.71 -10.07
N ASP A 201 -7.18 9.64 -10.73
CA ASP A 201 -7.56 10.93 -10.14
C ASP A 201 -8.53 10.81 -8.95
N ARG A 202 -9.16 9.64 -8.78
CA ARG A 202 -9.94 9.35 -7.56
C ARG A 202 -9.04 9.15 -6.33
N LEU A 203 -7.73 9.06 -6.52
CA LEU A 203 -6.74 8.82 -5.46
C LEU A 203 -5.69 9.93 -5.33
N THR A 204 -5.50 10.80 -6.33
CA THR A 204 -4.47 11.88 -6.28
C THR A 204 -4.70 12.86 -5.13
N ALA A 205 -5.93 13.02 -4.65
CA ALA A 205 -6.19 13.76 -3.42
C ALA A 205 -5.47 13.18 -2.18
N ALA A 206 -5.14 11.88 -2.18
CA ALA A 206 -4.44 11.23 -1.08
C ALA A 206 -2.94 11.56 -1.03
N ASN A 207 -2.36 12.11 -2.09
CA ASN A 207 -0.97 12.55 -2.08
C ASN A 207 -0.82 14.02 -2.52
N TYR A 208 -1.90 14.80 -2.47
CA TYR A 208 -1.92 16.21 -2.89
C TYR A 208 -1.52 16.42 -4.35
N SER A 209 -1.80 15.43 -5.21
CA SER A 209 -1.39 15.43 -6.62
C SER A 209 0.13 15.54 -6.83
N LEU A 210 0.92 15.10 -5.84
CA LEU A 210 2.35 14.86 -6.05
C LEU A 210 2.56 13.76 -7.10
N PRO A 211 3.75 13.68 -7.71
CA PRO A 211 4.05 12.59 -8.61
C PRO A 211 3.78 11.23 -7.97
N ILE A 212 3.25 10.31 -8.78
CA ILE A 212 3.05 8.91 -8.41
C ILE A 212 4.34 8.11 -8.68
N ASN A 213 4.38 6.86 -8.23
CA ASN A 213 5.54 5.96 -8.33
C ASN A 213 6.79 6.48 -7.60
N GLN A 214 6.60 7.26 -6.53
CA GLN A 214 7.68 7.79 -5.70
C GLN A 214 7.39 7.60 -4.20
N ASN A 215 8.47 7.54 -3.43
CA ASN A 215 8.41 7.49 -1.97
C ASN A 215 8.09 8.89 -1.42
N SER A 216 6.87 9.05 -0.90
CA SER A 216 6.35 10.28 -0.29
C SER A 216 6.31 10.20 1.25
N CYS A 217 7.10 9.29 1.85
CA CYS A 217 7.06 9.00 3.29
C CYS A 217 7.41 10.20 4.17
N LYS A 218 8.29 11.12 3.72
CA LYS A 218 8.62 12.32 4.49
C LYS A 218 7.48 13.34 4.39
N ASN A 219 6.92 13.75 5.52
CA ASN A 219 5.84 14.75 5.52
C ASN A 219 6.37 16.11 5.01
N ILE A 220 5.49 16.83 4.32
CA ILE A 220 5.78 18.18 3.81
C ILE A 220 5.26 19.19 4.83
N PHE A 221 6.05 20.22 5.11
CA PHE A 221 5.65 21.34 5.96
C PHE A 221 5.59 22.59 5.09
N ILE A 222 4.41 23.21 5.02
CA ILE A 222 4.18 24.46 4.28
C ILE A 222 3.75 25.57 5.26
N THR A 223 3.86 26.82 4.83
CA THR A 223 3.37 27.97 5.58
C THR A 223 2.32 28.71 4.75
N ILE A 224 1.14 28.94 5.30
CA ILE A 224 0.07 29.74 4.71
C ILE A 224 -0.29 30.83 5.71
N ASP A 225 -0.15 32.10 5.34
CA ASP A 225 -0.46 33.26 6.19
C ASP A 225 0.14 33.17 7.61
N GLY A 226 1.40 32.73 7.68
CA GLY A 226 2.13 32.54 8.94
C GLY A 226 1.80 31.25 9.71
N GLN A 227 0.80 30.48 9.29
CA GLN A 227 0.45 29.19 9.89
C GLN A 227 1.24 28.05 9.25
N LYS A 228 1.92 27.24 10.07
CA LYS A 228 2.61 26.03 9.60
C LYS A 228 1.63 24.86 9.51
N ILE A 229 1.58 24.22 8.34
CA ILE A 229 0.70 23.09 8.05
C ILE A 229 1.55 21.89 7.67
N MET A 230 1.26 20.72 8.27
CA MET A 230 1.86 19.45 7.93
C MET A 230 0.97 18.68 6.94
N LEU A 231 1.57 18.16 5.87
CA LEU A 231 0.90 17.37 4.85
C LEU A 231 1.40 15.93 4.89
N GLN A 232 0.47 14.99 4.99
CA GLN A 232 0.72 13.54 5.05
C GLN A 232 0.34 12.88 3.71
N ALA A 233 1.32 12.77 2.81
CA ALA A 233 1.12 12.29 1.44
C ALA A 233 1.29 10.77 1.33
N VAL A 234 0.32 10.09 0.72
CA VAL A 234 0.43 8.64 0.43
C VAL A 234 1.47 8.40 -0.68
N SER A 235 2.27 7.35 -0.54
CA SER A 235 3.10 6.86 -1.64
C SER A 235 2.25 5.97 -2.56
N ILE A 236 1.74 6.55 -3.66
CA ILE A 236 0.89 5.85 -4.62
C ILE A 236 1.76 5.26 -5.73
N TYR A 237 1.72 3.94 -5.91
CA TYR A 237 2.42 3.23 -6.97
C TYR A 237 1.41 2.52 -7.87
N THR A 238 1.60 2.56 -9.19
CA THR A 238 0.67 1.96 -10.16
C THR A 238 1.38 1.20 -11.26
N LYS A 239 0.77 0.09 -11.71
CA LYS A 239 1.16 -0.68 -12.90
C LYS A 239 -0.08 -1.22 -13.62
N ALA A 240 -0.01 -1.29 -14.95
CA ALA A 240 -1.01 -1.99 -15.75
C ALA A 240 -0.98 -3.51 -15.49
N MET A 241 0.24 -4.05 -15.44
CA MET A 241 0.54 -5.47 -15.28
C MET A 241 0.67 -5.87 -13.80
N PRO A 242 0.58 -7.18 -13.48
CA PRO A 242 0.80 -7.68 -12.13
C PRO A 242 2.10 -7.19 -11.47
N TRP A 243 2.00 -6.88 -10.19
CA TRP A 243 3.16 -6.52 -9.37
C TRP A 243 4.03 -7.74 -9.09
N MET A 244 5.35 -7.61 -9.30
CA MET A 244 6.28 -8.65 -8.87
C MET A 244 6.59 -8.47 -7.38
N ALA A 245 6.68 -9.58 -6.64
CA ALA A 245 6.99 -9.57 -5.21
C ALA A 245 8.28 -8.80 -4.88
N GLU A 246 9.31 -8.92 -5.73
CA GLU A 246 10.59 -8.22 -5.56
C GLU A 246 10.46 -6.70 -5.73
N GLU A 247 9.60 -6.22 -6.63
CA GLU A 247 9.35 -4.80 -6.84
C GLU A 247 8.66 -4.18 -5.62
N MET A 248 7.57 -4.81 -5.18
CA MET A 248 6.86 -4.39 -3.97
C MET A 248 7.77 -4.41 -2.75
N HIS A 249 8.60 -5.45 -2.59
CA HIS A 249 9.53 -5.57 -1.47
C HIS A 249 10.55 -4.42 -1.44
N LYS A 250 11.15 -4.08 -2.59
CA LYS A 250 12.09 -2.96 -2.71
C LYS A 250 11.45 -1.64 -2.31
N ILE A 251 10.26 -1.36 -2.81
CA ILE A 251 9.50 -0.13 -2.51
C ILE A 251 9.17 -0.05 -1.01
N MET A 252 8.63 -1.13 -0.45
CA MET A 252 8.27 -1.19 0.97
C MET A 252 9.48 -1.04 1.89
N ILE A 253 10.64 -1.63 1.55
CA ILE A 253 11.90 -1.46 2.29
C ILE A 253 12.38 -0.01 2.24
N ASP A 254 12.31 0.63 1.08
CA ASP A 254 12.73 2.03 0.94
C ASP A 254 11.89 2.97 1.81
N ILE A 255 10.56 2.79 1.78
CA ILE A 255 9.62 3.53 2.63
C ILE A 255 9.90 3.28 4.11
N ALA A 256 10.05 2.01 4.51
CA ALA A 256 10.33 1.66 5.90
C ALA A 256 11.66 2.24 6.42
N LYS A 257 12.72 2.19 5.59
CA LYS A 257 14.00 2.83 5.92
C LYS A 257 13.88 4.34 6.05
N THR A 258 13.06 4.97 5.19
CA THR A 258 12.79 6.41 5.29
C THR A 258 12.13 6.75 6.62
N SER A 259 11.16 5.96 7.08
CA SER A 259 10.56 6.09 8.43
C SER A 259 11.61 6.00 9.53
N LEU A 260 12.46 4.96 9.48
CA LEU A 260 13.51 4.74 10.48
C LEU A 260 14.50 5.92 10.56
N ARG A 261 14.86 6.51 9.41
CA ARG A 261 15.70 7.71 9.35
C ARG A 261 15.02 8.92 9.99
N ILE A 262 13.75 9.17 9.66
CA ILE A 262 13.00 10.31 10.22
C ILE A 262 12.82 10.16 11.73
N LEU A 263 12.70 8.92 12.21
CA LEU A 263 12.66 8.59 13.64
C LEU A 263 14.05 8.61 14.32
N ASN A 264 15.13 8.88 13.59
CA ASN A 264 16.52 8.84 14.06
C ASN A 264 16.92 7.47 14.68
N LEU A 265 16.38 6.38 14.15
CA LEU A 265 16.69 5.02 14.61
C LEU A 265 17.81 4.36 13.81
N ILE A 266 18.11 4.89 12.63
CA ILE A 266 19.23 4.49 11.79
C ILE A 266 19.91 5.75 11.23
N ASN A 267 21.23 5.71 11.14
CA ASN A 267 22.03 6.69 10.41
C ASN A 267 22.27 6.19 8.97
N GLU A 268 22.68 7.08 8.07
CA GLU A 268 22.99 6.74 6.67
C GLU A 268 23.94 5.55 6.53
#